data_AF-A0AA40R618-F1
#
_entry.id   AF-A0AA40R618-F1
#
_cell.length_a   1.000
_cell.length_b   1.000
_cell.length_c   1.000
_cell.angle_alpha   90.00
_cell.angle_beta   90.00
_cell.angle_gamma   90.00
#
_symmetry.space_group_name_H-M   'P 1'
#
loop_
_entity.id
_entity.type
_entity.pdbx_description
1 polymer ?
#
loop_
_entity_poly.entity_id
_entity_poly.type
_entity_poly.pdbx_seq_one_letter_code
_entity_poly.pdbx_strand_id
1 'polypeptide(L)'
;MSNTEPPGAIERIHHASATASDALKPVARWLASHSLDAATLTIEEVAQACGGSVASVNRFAKHAGYRGFSALKADLAAVVRQALQPVEKLAAQATQEGIGACLADHQRNLAAMDSSLQTERLAQVVTRIIASNAVYCLGLGLSTYLTGLLADTLMPYHRRVVWAAAGGGSEQAARHMTHIGAGDTLIAISLPRYSRDTVELARFARERGAFVVALTDNPTAPLAAAADAVLLAPAEHRVLSSSSVAMVALVEMLASEVLKATPQTQAVAAALSQTVLPYLAFDTTASTPAQAQADRTRDNKASNVGRRRGAAAPGAPRKSRTPS
;
A
#
# COMPACT_ATOMS: atom_id res chain seq x y z
N MET A 1 2.68 -3.12 -32.71
CA MET A 1 3.23 -1.76 -32.53
C MET A 1 3.14 -1.47 -31.04
N SER A 2 4.27 -1.46 -30.33
CA SER A 2 4.33 -1.37 -28.87
C SER A 2 3.85 0.00 -28.41
N ASN A 3 2.77 0.02 -27.64
CA ASN A 3 2.20 1.21 -27.03
C ASN A 3 2.94 1.54 -25.72
N THR A 4 4.27 1.70 -25.80
CA THR A 4 5.09 2.17 -24.69
C THR A 4 4.77 3.64 -24.46
N GLU A 5 4.21 3.96 -23.30
CA GLU A 5 4.08 5.35 -22.85
C GLU A 5 5.41 6.10 -23.07
N PRO A 6 5.36 7.35 -23.56
CA PRO A 6 6.57 8.12 -23.76
C PRO A 6 7.30 8.28 -22.41
N PRO A 7 8.63 8.15 -22.38
CA PRO A 7 9.42 8.29 -21.16
C PRO A 7 9.16 9.65 -20.48
N GLY A 8 9.27 9.69 -19.15
CA GLY A 8 9.02 10.91 -18.38
C GLY A 8 9.99 12.05 -18.74
N ALA A 9 9.64 13.30 -18.45
CA ALA A 9 10.41 14.47 -18.86
C ALA A 9 11.91 14.40 -18.49
N ILE A 10 12.21 14.00 -17.25
CA ILE A 10 13.59 13.86 -16.75
C ILE A 10 14.35 12.78 -17.54
N GLU A 11 13.70 11.64 -17.80
CA GLU A 11 14.32 10.56 -18.56
C GLU A 11 14.60 10.96 -20.01
N ARG A 12 13.64 11.66 -20.64
CA ARG A 12 13.82 12.20 -21.99
C ARG A 12 15.00 13.16 -22.05
N ILE A 13 15.17 14.02 -21.04
CA ILE A 13 16.34 14.89 -20.92
C ILE A 13 17.62 14.06 -20.82
N HIS A 14 17.69 13.03 -19.97
CA HIS A 14 18.88 12.20 -19.83
C HIS A 14 19.23 11.45 -21.12
N HIS A 15 18.24 10.84 -21.77
CA HIS A 15 18.44 10.15 -23.05
C HIS A 15 18.86 11.11 -24.17
N ALA A 16 18.21 12.27 -24.26
CA ALA A 16 18.58 13.32 -25.21
C ALA A 16 19.99 13.86 -24.94
N SER A 17 20.39 13.92 -23.67
CA SER A 17 21.73 14.39 -23.27
C SER A 17 22.82 13.42 -23.67
N ALA A 18 22.56 12.11 -23.61
CA ALA A 18 23.50 11.08 -24.05
C ALA A 18 23.75 11.11 -25.57
N THR A 19 22.81 11.62 -26.36
CA THR A 19 22.84 11.65 -27.83
C THR A 19 22.99 13.06 -28.41
N ALA A 20 23.26 14.06 -27.58
CA ALA A 20 23.35 15.45 -28.00
C ALA A 20 24.63 15.73 -28.81
N SER A 21 24.51 16.54 -29.86
CA SER A 21 25.66 17.03 -30.63
C SER A 21 26.52 18.00 -29.80
N ASP A 22 27.77 18.23 -30.22
CA ASP A 22 28.72 19.12 -29.52
C ASP A 22 28.14 20.52 -29.23
N ALA A 23 27.37 21.06 -30.17
CA ALA A 23 26.72 22.37 -30.03
C ALA A 23 25.60 22.40 -28.97
N LEU A 24 25.06 21.24 -28.57
CA LEU A 24 24.00 21.12 -27.58
C LEU A 24 24.51 20.57 -26.24
N LYS A 25 25.76 20.09 -26.14
CA LYS A 25 26.35 19.56 -24.90
C LYS A 25 26.24 20.50 -23.68
N PRO A 26 26.44 21.83 -23.80
CA PRO A 26 26.28 22.74 -22.66
C PRO A 26 24.84 22.75 -22.13
N VAL A 27 23.86 22.83 -23.03
CA VAL A 27 22.42 22.80 -22.71
C VAL A 27 22.04 21.46 -22.10
N ALA A 28 22.49 20.36 -22.71
CA ALA A 28 22.23 18.99 -22.27
C ALA A 28 22.73 18.74 -20.85
N ARG A 29 24.01 19.07 -20.58
CA ARG A 29 24.61 18.89 -19.25
C ARG A 29 23.87 19.69 -18.19
N TRP A 30 23.53 20.94 -18.49
CA TRP A 30 22.83 21.80 -17.55
C TRP A 30 21.42 21.27 -17.26
N LEU A 31 20.63 20.96 -18.29
CA LEU A 31 19.27 20.43 -18.11
C LEU A 31 19.25 19.07 -17.41
N ALA A 32 20.23 18.19 -17.66
CA ALA A 32 20.31 16.90 -16.97
C ALA A 32 20.65 17.02 -15.48
N SER A 33 21.30 18.12 -15.06
CA SER A 33 21.66 18.36 -13.66
C SER A 33 20.68 19.28 -12.92
N HIS A 34 19.93 20.10 -13.65
CA HIS A 34 19.02 21.12 -13.12
C HIS A 34 17.61 21.00 -13.74
N SER A 35 17.15 19.77 -13.98
CA SER A 35 15.86 19.52 -14.66
C SER A 35 14.68 20.17 -13.95
N LEU A 36 14.69 20.18 -12.60
CA LEU A 36 13.61 20.77 -11.81
C LEU A 36 13.67 22.31 -11.80
N ASP A 37 14.87 22.91 -11.81
CA ASP A 37 15.02 24.37 -11.89
C ASP A 37 14.53 24.90 -13.25
N ALA A 38 14.77 24.13 -14.32
CA ALA A 38 14.26 24.46 -15.64
C ALA A 38 12.72 24.56 -15.71
N ALA A 39 12.00 23.96 -14.76
CA ALA A 39 10.54 24.06 -14.66
C ALA A 39 10.06 25.46 -14.26
N THR A 40 10.89 26.25 -13.58
CA THR A 40 10.54 27.58 -13.07
C THR A 40 11.13 28.70 -13.94
N LEU A 41 12.31 28.50 -14.52
CA LEU A 41 13.02 29.49 -15.34
C LEU A 41 12.43 29.74 -16.74
N THR A 42 12.62 30.94 -17.27
CA THR A 42 12.37 31.32 -18.67
C THR A 42 13.42 30.71 -19.61
N ILE A 43 13.17 30.73 -20.92
CA ILE A 43 14.12 30.18 -21.90
C ILE A 43 15.41 31.01 -21.97
N GLU A 44 15.32 32.31 -21.73
CA GLU A 44 16.44 33.25 -21.65
C GLU A 44 17.32 32.94 -20.44
N GLU A 45 16.71 32.74 -19.26
CA GLU A 45 17.44 32.39 -18.03
C GLU A 45 18.13 31.03 -18.16
N VAL A 46 17.47 30.02 -18.76
CA VAL A 46 18.10 28.73 -19.04
C VAL A 46 19.26 28.86 -20.02
N ALA A 47 19.09 29.65 -21.09
CA ALA A 47 20.15 29.89 -22.07
C ALA A 47 21.37 30.56 -21.41
N GLN A 48 21.15 31.54 -20.53
CA GLN A 48 22.20 32.19 -19.76
C GLN A 48 22.88 31.20 -18.80
N ALA A 49 22.10 30.43 -18.03
CA ALA A 49 22.62 29.49 -17.04
C ALA A 49 23.45 28.36 -17.66
N CYS A 50 23.11 27.90 -18.86
CA CYS A 50 23.84 26.85 -19.56
C CYS A 50 24.97 27.38 -20.48
N GLY A 51 25.19 28.70 -20.55
CA GLY A 51 26.15 29.31 -21.48
C GLY A 51 25.80 29.11 -22.97
N GLY A 52 24.51 28.96 -23.28
CA GLY A 52 24.00 28.70 -24.62
C GLY A 52 23.18 29.88 -25.17
N SER A 53 22.41 29.62 -26.22
CA SER A 53 21.44 30.56 -26.77
C SER A 53 20.02 29.99 -26.70
N VAL A 54 19.02 30.86 -26.73
CA VAL A 54 17.60 30.49 -26.81
C VAL A 54 17.33 29.49 -27.95
N ALA A 55 18.01 29.68 -29.09
CA ALA A 55 17.93 28.75 -30.23
C ALA A 55 18.50 27.36 -29.90
N SER A 56 19.61 27.28 -29.16
CA SER A 56 20.18 26.01 -28.71
C SER A 56 19.30 25.31 -27.67
N VAL A 57 18.67 26.05 -26.75
CA VAL A 57 17.71 25.48 -25.79
C VAL A 57 16.48 24.91 -26.50
N ASN A 58 15.91 25.63 -27.46
CA ASN A 58 14.80 25.12 -28.27
C ASN A 58 15.19 23.91 -29.13
N ARG A 59 16.39 23.90 -29.71
CA ARG A 59 16.90 22.74 -30.47
C ARG A 59 17.08 21.52 -29.58
N PHE A 60 17.59 21.70 -28.36
CA PHE A 60 17.69 20.61 -27.40
C PHE A 60 16.30 20.07 -26.99
N ALA A 61 15.33 20.94 -26.72
CA ALA A 61 13.97 20.50 -26.39
C ALA A 61 13.35 19.68 -27.53
N LYS A 62 13.58 20.07 -28.79
CA LYS A 62 13.19 19.29 -29.97
C LYS A 62 13.93 17.96 -30.08
N HIS A 63 15.22 17.94 -29.78
CA HIS A 63 16.03 16.71 -29.70
C HIS A 63 15.52 15.75 -28.62
N ALA A 64 15.04 16.27 -27.50
CA ALA A 64 14.34 15.50 -26.46
C ALA A 64 12.90 15.09 -26.85
N GLY A 65 12.46 15.40 -28.07
CA GLY A 65 11.17 15.02 -28.66
C GLY A 65 10.00 15.97 -28.33
N TYR A 66 10.26 17.17 -27.84
CA TYR A 66 9.23 18.17 -27.56
C TYR A 66 9.06 19.13 -28.74
N ARG A 67 7.90 19.80 -28.84
CA ARG A 67 7.70 20.83 -29.89
C ARG A 67 8.61 22.05 -29.71
N GLY A 68 9.13 22.26 -28.51
CA GLY A 68 10.04 23.34 -28.12
C GLY A 68 10.17 23.40 -26.59
N PHE A 69 10.92 24.39 -26.09
CA PHE A 69 11.18 24.51 -24.65
C PHE A 69 9.92 24.70 -23.81
N SER A 70 8.91 25.44 -24.30
CA SER A 70 7.66 25.62 -23.57
C SER A 70 6.94 24.29 -23.28
N ALA A 71 6.93 23.36 -24.23
CA ALA A 71 6.35 22.03 -24.03
C ALA A 71 7.17 21.18 -23.04
N LEU A 72 8.50 21.27 -23.10
CA LEU A 72 9.39 20.63 -22.12
C LEU A 72 9.18 21.21 -20.71
N LYS A 73 9.11 22.54 -20.58
CA LYS A 73 8.88 23.25 -19.32
C LYS A 73 7.53 22.88 -18.71
N ALA A 74 6.47 22.79 -19.52
CA ALA A 74 5.16 22.38 -19.04
C ALA A 74 5.17 20.96 -18.44
N ASP A 75 5.89 20.04 -19.08
CA ASP A 75 6.04 18.65 -18.60
C ASP A 75 6.88 18.59 -17.31
N LEU A 76 8.00 19.33 -17.25
CA LEU A 76 8.80 19.48 -16.03
C LEU A 76 8.01 20.14 -14.89
N ALA A 77 7.18 21.13 -15.19
CA ALA A 77 6.32 21.78 -14.19
C ALA A 77 5.26 20.81 -13.65
N ALA A 78 4.74 19.89 -14.48
CA ALA A 78 3.86 18.82 -14.01
C ALA A 78 4.59 17.88 -13.04
N VAL A 79 5.85 17.52 -13.32
CA VAL A 79 6.70 16.72 -12.42
C VAL A 79 6.94 17.44 -11.09
N VAL A 80 7.30 18.73 -11.12
CA VAL A 80 7.51 19.53 -9.90
C VAL A 80 6.22 19.64 -9.10
N ARG A 81 5.08 19.91 -9.74
CA ARG A 81 3.77 19.96 -9.06
C ARG A 81 3.48 18.64 -8.37
N GLN A 82 3.63 17.51 -9.06
CA GLN A 82 3.42 16.19 -8.48
C GLN A 82 4.35 15.91 -7.28
N ALA A 83 5.60 16.38 -7.33
CA ALA A 83 6.54 16.27 -6.23
C ALA A 83 6.17 17.14 -5.01
N LEU A 84 5.61 18.33 -5.24
CA LEU A 84 5.24 19.30 -4.20
C LEU A 84 3.84 19.09 -3.61
N GLN A 85 2.98 18.26 -4.23
CA GLN A 85 1.62 17.98 -3.75
C GLN A 85 1.51 17.70 -2.23
N PRO A 86 2.39 16.91 -1.58
CA PRO A 86 2.33 16.73 -0.13
C PRO A 86 2.56 18.02 0.67
N VAL A 87 3.42 18.92 0.19
CA VAL A 87 3.70 20.21 0.82
C VAL A 87 2.50 21.15 0.68
N GLU A 88 1.90 21.18 -0.51
CA GLU A 88 0.67 21.95 -0.77
C GLU A 88 -0.49 21.46 0.11
N LYS A 89 -0.65 20.13 0.21
CA LYS A 89 -1.58 19.48 1.12
C LYS A 89 -1.36 19.88 2.57
N LEU A 90 -0.12 19.87 3.05
CA LEU A 90 0.22 20.30 4.40
C LEU A 90 -0.09 21.79 4.65
N ALA A 91 0.24 22.66 3.69
CA ALA A 91 -0.02 24.09 3.78
C ALA A 91 -1.53 24.42 3.79
N ALA A 92 -2.33 23.71 2.97
CA ALA A 92 -3.78 23.84 2.95
C ALA A 92 -4.45 23.35 4.25
N GLN A 93 -3.73 22.58 5.06
CA GLN A 93 -4.20 21.99 6.32
C GLN A 93 -3.73 22.75 7.57
N ALA A 94 -3.22 23.99 7.40
CA ALA A 94 -2.84 24.86 8.51
C ALA A 94 -4.03 25.25 9.44
N THR A 95 -5.27 24.90 9.07
CA THR A 95 -6.45 24.96 9.94
C THR A 95 -6.74 23.60 10.57
N GLN A 96 -6.96 23.59 11.89
CA GLN A 96 -7.12 22.44 12.79
C GLN A 96 -8.17 21.38 12.36
N GLU A 97 -7.92 20.60 11.33
CA GLU A 97 -8.69 19.40 11.08
C GLU A 97 -8.14 18.26 11.94
N GLY A 98 -8.91 17.90 12.98
CA GLY A 98 -8.54 16.86 13.93
C GLY A 98 -8.63 15.43 13.36
N ILE A 99 -8.27 14.45 14.19
CA ILE A 99 -8.24 13.00 13.87
C ILE A 99 -9.51 12.52 13.16
N GLY A 100 -10.68 13.09 13.46
CA GLY A 100 -11.96 12.72 12.84
C GLY A 100 -12.02 12.94 11.32
N ALA A 101 -11.41 14.00 10.79
CA ALA A 101 -11.40 14.26 9.35
C ALA A 101 -10.52 13.24 8.61
N CYS A 102 -9.37 12.89 9.19
CA CYS A 102 -8.50 11.84 8.68
C CYS A 102 -9.19 10.47 8.69
N LEU A 103 -9.91 10.15 9.77
CA LEU A 103 -10.70 8.92 9.84
C LEU A 103 -11.78 8.89 8.75
N ALA A 104 -12.46 10.00 8.51
CA ALA A 104 -13.49 10.10 7.47
C ALA A 104 -12.91 9.90 6.04
N ASP A 105 -11.69 10.34 5.75
CA ASP A 105 -11.00 9.98 4.49
C ASP A 105 -10.86 8.47 4.33
N HIS A 106 -10.34 7.81 5.37
CA HIS A 106 -10.07 6.38 5.33
C HIS A 106 -11.37 5.58 5.17
N GLN A 107 -12.43 6.01 5.85
CA GLN A 107 -13.77 5.44 5.68
C GLN A 107 -14.29 5.64 4.25
N ARG A 108 -14.09 6.82 3.64
CA ARG A 108 -14.46 7.07 2.25
C ARG A 108 -13.69 6.18 1.28
N ASN A 109 -12.38 6.01 1.47
CA ASN A 109 -11.58 5.11 0.62
C ASN A 109 -12.09 3.66 0.68
N LEU A 110 -12.42 3.17 1.88
CA LEU A 110 -13.00 1.83 2.05
C LEU A 110 -14.39 1.72 1.41
N ALA A 111 -15.26 2.73 1.60
CA ALA A 111 -16.60 2.73 1.03
C ALA A 111 -16.60 2.88 -0.51
N ALA A 112 -15.60 3.53 -1.08
CA ALA A 112 -15.42 3.70 -2.52
C ALA A 112 -14.84 2.45 -3.21
N MET A 113 -14.38 1.46 -2.44
CA MET A 113 -13.90 0.20 -2.98
C MET A 113 -15.09 -0.63 -3.46
N ASP A 114 -15.29 -0.70 -4.79
CA ASP A 114 -16.39 -1.45 -5.38
C ASP A 114 -16.15 -2.95 -5.20
N SER A 115 -16.92 -3.57 -4.31
CA SER A 115 -16.83 -5.00 -4.01
C SER A 115 -17.37 -5.87 -5.13
N SER A 116 -18.36 -5.38 -5.90
CA SER A 116 -18.98 -6.14 -6.98
C SER A 116 -18.00 -6.31 -8.14
N LEU A 117 -17.39 -5.22 -8.61
CA LEU A 117 -16.43 -5.25 -9.73
C LEU A 117 -15.12 -5.99 -9.41
N GLN A 118 -14.82 -6.17 -8.14
CA GLN A 118 -13.62 -6.86 -7.70
C GLN A 118 -13.83 -8.34 -7.42
N THR A 119 -15.07 -8.81 -7.23
CA THR A 119 -15.33 -10.20 -6.85
C THR A 119 -14.84 -11.19 -7.92
N GLU A 120 -15.21 -10.99 -9.19
CA GLU A 120 -14.79 -11.89 -10.27
C GLU A 120 -13.28 -11.80 -10.52
N ARG A 121 -12.73 -10.58 -10.46
CA ARG A 121 -11.30 -10.34 -10.64
C ARG A 121 -10.47 -10.99 -9.53
N LEU A 122 -10.95 -10.89 -8.29
CA LEU A 122 -10.33 -11.50 -7.13
C LEU A 122 -10.32 -13.02 -7.27
N ALA A 123 -11.45 -13.63 -7.67
CA ALA A 123 -11.54 -15.06 -7.91
C ALA A 123 -10.57 -15.54 -9.02
N GLN A 124 -10.45 -14.77 -10.10
CA GLN A 124 -9.46 -15.03 -11.17
C GLN A 124 -8.02 -14.97 -10.61
N VAL A 125 -7.69 -13.93 -9.85
CA VAL A 125 -6.36 -13.75 -9.25
C VAL A 125 -6.04 -14.89 -8.28
N VAL A 126 -6.97 -15.27 -7.40
CA VAL A 126 -6.83 -16.37 -6.45
C VAL A 126 -6.53 -17.68 -7.19
N THR A 127 -7.28 -17.98 -8.26
CA THR A 127 -7.05 -19.16 -9.10
C THR A 127 -5.64 -19.17 -9.70
N ARG A 128 -5.16 -18.01 -10.18
CA ARG A 128 -3.81 -17.86 -10.74
C ARG A 128 -2.72 -18.01 -9.68
N ILE A 129 -2.95 -17.52 -8.47
CA ILE A 129 -2.02 -17.67 -7.34
C ILE A 129 -1.87 -19.15 -6.98
N ILE A 130 -2.98 -19.87 -6.78
CA ILE A 130 -2.95 -21.29 -6.35
C ILE A 130 -2.27 -22.18 -7.40
N ALA A 131 -2.45 -21.88 -8.69
CA ALA A 131 -1.87 -22.66 -9.77
C ALA A 131 -0.41 -22.27 -10.10
N SER A 132 0.15 -21.24 -9.46
CA SER A 132 1.47 -20.72 -9.84
C SER A 132 2.63 -21.54 -9.27
N ASN A 133 3.78 -21.51 -9.97
CA ASN A 133 5.01 -22.11 -9.48
C ASN A 133 5.61 -21.29 -8.33
N ALA A 134 5.59 -19.97 -8.46
CA ALA A 134 5.98 -19.00 -7.45
C ALA A 134 5.10 -17.74 -7.51
N VAL A 135 4.87 -17.14 -6.34
CA VAL A 135 4.25 -15.83 -6.20
C VAL A 135 5.33 -14.81 -5.84
N TYR A 136 5.54 -13.81 -6.69
CA TYR A 136 6.42 -12.68 -6.42
C TYR A 136 5.58 -11.51 -5.93
N CYS A 137 5.94 -10.92 -4.79
CA CYS A 137 5.28 -9.74 -4.25
C CYS A 137 6.22 -8.54 -4.40
N LEU A 138 5.86 -7.57 -5.24
CA LEU A 138 6.68 -6.43 -5.62
C LEU A 138 6.04 -5.10 -5.21
N GLY A 139 6.72 -4.36 -4.35
CA GLY A 139 6.42 -2.96 -4.07
C GLY A 139 7.71 -2.24 -3.72
N LEU A 140 7.83 -0.97 -4.11
CA LEU A 140 8.99 -0.13 -3.80
C LEU A 140 8.57 1.02 -2.88
N GLY A 141 9.52 1.58 -2.14
CA GLY A 141 9.22 2.57 -1.10
C GLY A 141 8.25 2.01 -0.05
N LEU A 142 7.22 2.76 0.34
CA LEU A 142 6.24 2.31 1.34
C LEU A 142 5.44 1.07 0.89
N SER A 143 5.23 0.87 -0.41
CA SER A 143 4.52 -0.31 -0.93
C SER A 143 5.30 -1.62 -0.72
N THR A 144 6.60 -1.56 -0.41
CA THR A 144 7.36 -2.78 -0.05
C THR A 144 6.81 -3.42 1.23
N TYR A 145 6.30 -2.64 2.18
CA TYR A 145 5.80 -3.18 3.45
C TYR A 145 4.44 -3.84 3.29
N LEU A 146 3.60 -3.32 2.39
CA LEU A 146 2.32 -3.94 2.02
C LEU A 146 2.52 -5.27 1.29
N THR A 147 3.52 -5.32 0.41
CA THR A 147 3.90 -6.59 -0.25
C THR A 147 4.62 -7.56 0.67
N GLY A 148 5.33 -7.08 1.69
CA GLY A 148 5.89 -7.89 2.76
C GLY A 148 4.77 -8.54 3.60
N LEU A 149 3.78 -7.76 4.03
CA LEU A 149 2.59 -8.28 4.72
C LEU A 149 1.89 -9.36 3.89
N LEU A 150 1.66 -9.12 2.60
CA LEU A 150 1.08 -10.11 1.70
C LEU A 150 1.97 -11.37 1.60
N ALA A 151 3.28 -11.19 1.38
CA ALA A 151 4.21 -12.31 1.23
C ALA A 151 4.26 -13.21 2.47
N ASP A 152 4.40 -12.60 3.65
CA ASP A 152 4.43 -13.32 4.93
C ASP A 152 3.11 -14.05 5.21
N THR A 153 1.98 -13.45 4.82
CA THR A 153 0.66 -14.07 4.99
C THR A 153 0.47 -15.26 4.05
N LEU A 154 0.98 -15.19 2.82
CA LEU A 154 0.86 -16.26 1.82
C LEU A 154 1.88 -17.39 2.01
N MET A 155 3.04 -17.10 2.61
CA MET A 155 4.16 -18.04 2.74
C MET A 155 3.78 -19.43 3.29
N PRO A 156 2.91 -19.57 4.31
CA PRO A 156 2.51 -20.90 4.79
C PRO A 156 1.65 -21.68 3.80
N TYR A 157 0.94 -20.99 2.91
CA TYR A 157 -0.13 -21.54 2.07
C TYR A 157 0.24 -21.65 0.59
N HIS A 158 1.43 -21.18 0.21
CA HIS A 158 1.92 -21.31 -1.15
C HIS A 158 3.36 -21.84 -1.14
N ARG A 159 3.67 -22.77 -2.05
CA ARG A 159 4.95 -23.50 -2.06
C ARG A 159 6.18 -22.59 -2.14
N ARG A 160 6.06 -21.47 -2.86
CA ARG A 160 7.13 -20.49 -3.02
C ARG A 160 6.54 -19.08 -3.12
N VAL A 161 6.87 -18.25 -2.15
CA VAL A 161 6.54 -16.82 -2.13
C VAL A 161 7.83 -16.03 -2.03
N VAL A 162 7.97 -14.98 -2.83
CA VAL A 162 9.17 -14.15 -2.89
C VAL A 162 8.79 -12.70 -2.63
N TRP A 163 9.21 -12.15 -1.50
CA TRP A 163 9.16 -10.71 -1.28
C TRP A 163 10.29 -10.05 -2.08
N ALA A 164 9.96 -9.51 -3.25
CA ALA A 164 10.95 -9.16 -4.26
C ALA A 164 11.90 -8.06 -3.77
N ALA A 165 11.37 -6.93 -3.33
CA ALA A 165 12.21 -5.80 -2.90
C ALA A 165 12.81 -6.01 -1.51
N ALA A 166 12.07 -6.60 -0.57
CA ALA A 166 12.51 -6.82 0.82
C ALA A 166 13.14 -5.57 1.49
N GLY A 167 12.63 -4.37 1.17
CA GLY A 167 13.21 -3.10 1.63
C GLY A 167 14.51 -2.68 0.95
N GLY A 168 15.14 -3.53 0.14
CA GLY A 168 16.39 -3.27 -0.60
C GLY A 168 16.22 -2.51 -1.94
N GLY A 169 15.00 -2.07 -2.26
CA GLY A 169 14.74 -1.25 -3.45
C GLY A 169 14.79 -2.03 -4.77
N SER A 170 14.96 -1.29 -5.87
CA SER A 170 14.81 -1.80 -7.25
C SER A 170 15.87 -2.85 -7.62
N GLU A 171 17.11 -2.65 -7.17
CA GLU A 171 18.20 -3.60 -7.43
C GLU A 171 17.92 -4.96 -6.78
N GLN A 172 17.52 -4.96 -5.50
CA GLN A 172 17.17 -6.19 -4.78
C GLN A 172 15.97 -6.89 -5.44
N ALA A 173 14.95 -6.13 -5.83
CA ALA A 173 13.79 -6.65 -6.55
C ALA A 173 14.19 -7.33 -7.85
N ALA A 174 15.01 -6.69 -8.68
CA ALA A 174 15.52 -7.26 -9.92
C ALA A 174 16.30 -8.57 -9.67
N ARG A 175 17.19 -8.60 -8.68
CA ARG A 175 17.94 -9.80 -8.28
C ARG A 175 17.02 -10.94 -7.86
N HIS A 176 16.03 -10.69 -7.01
CA HIS A 176 15.09 -11.71 -6.56
C HIS A 176 14.16 -12.21 -7.68
N MET A 177 13.86 -11.36 -8.65
CA MET A 177 13.04 -11.68 -9.82
C MET A 177 13.84 -12.29 -10.98
N THR A 178 15.12 -12.64 -10.81
CA THR A 178 15.98 -13.15 -11.89
C THR A 178 15.35 -14.33 -12.65
N HIS A 179 14.62 -15.21 -11.95
CA HIS A 179 14.02 -16.43 -12.51
C HIS A 179 12.50 -16.32 -12.76
N ILE A 180 11.90 -15.14 -12.63
CA ILE A 180 10.47 -14.99 -12.89
C ILE A 180 10.14 -15.29 -14.35
N GLY A 181 9.06 -16.04 -14.59
CA GLY A 181 8.60 -16.30 -15.95
C GLY A 181 7.30 -17.09 -16.05
N ALA A 182 7.14 -17.84 -17.14
CA ALA A 182 5.95 -18.62 -17.42
C ALA A 182 5.56 -19.55 -16.27
N GLY A 183 4.30 -19.47 -15.84
CA GLY A 183 3.75 -20.23 -14.71
C GLY A 183 3.92 -19.55 -13.35
N ASP A 184 4.66 -18.45 -13.26
CA ASP A 184 4.71 -17.62 -12.05
C ASP A 184 3.61 -16.55 -12.06
N THR A 185 3.31 -16.02 -10.87
CA THR A 185 2.44 -14.86 -10.69
C THR A 185 3.22 -13.73 -10.01
N LEU A 186 3.19 -12.53 -10.58
CA LEU A 186 3.66 -11.30 -9.93
C LEU A 186 2.46 -10.53 -9.38
N ILE A 187 2.49 -10.20 -8.09
CA ILE A 187 1.57 -9.26 -7.46
C ILE A 187 2.35 -7.98 -7.17
N ALA A 188 2.05 -6.93 -7.92
CA ALA A 188 2.72 -5.64 -7.80
C ALA A 188 1.80 -4.60 -7.14
N ILE A 189 2.30 -3.88 -6.13
CA ILE A 189 1.60 -2.76 -5.49
C ILE A 189 2.27 -1.44 -5.87
N SER A 190 1.50 -0.50 -6.42
CA SER A 190 1.94 0.87 -6.67
C SER A 190 0.80 1.86 -6.39
N LEU A 191 1.10 2.84 -5.54
CA LEU A 191 0.18 3.89 -5.08
C LEU A 191 0.67 5.27 -5.54
N PRO A 192 -0.15 6.34 -5.43
CA PRO A 192 0.20 7.69 -5.90
C PRO A 192 1.61 8.14 -5.51
N ARG A 193 2.27 8.83 -6.45
CA ARG A 193 3.74 8.85 -6.63
C ARG A 193 4.27 7.50 -7.11
N TYR A 194 3.60 6.99 -8.15
CA TYR A 194 3.88 5.70 -8.76
C TYR A 194 5.36 5.52 -9.06
N SER A 195 5.96 4.51 -8.46
CA SER A 195 7.34 4.15 -8.74
C SER A 195 7.45 3.66 -10.18
N ARG A 196 8.22 4.37 -10.99
CA ARG A 196 8.52 3.95 -12.35
C ARG A 196 9.15 2.56 -12.36
N ASP A 197 10.11 2.31 -11.48
CA ASP A 197 10.81 1.02 -11.39
C ASP A 197 9.85 -0.13 -11.08
N THR A 198 8.81 0.09 -10.27
CA THR A 198 7.77 -0.94 -10.04
C THR A 198 7.04 -1.29 -11.34
N VAL A 199 6.74 -0.29 -12.17
CA VAL A 199 6.08 -0.50 -13.47
C VAL A 199 7.01 -1.23 -14.45
N GLU A 200 8.29 -0.84 -14.53
CA GLU A 200 9.25 -1.50 -15.42
C GLU A 200 9.53 -2.94 -14.99
N LEU A 201 9.66 -3.21 -13.69
CA LEU A 201 9.81 -4.58 -13.17
C LEU A 201 8.55 -5.43 -13.39
N ALA A 202 7.37 -4.83 -13.37
CA ALA A 202 6.13 -5.51 -13.74
C ALA A 202 6.08 -5.86 -15.23
N ARG A 203 6.49 -4.92 -16.12
CA ARG A 203 6.63 -5.18 -17.56
C ARG A 203 7.64 -6.30 -17.83
N PHE A 204 8.80 -6.24 -17.18
CA PHE A 204 9.83 -7.27 -17.25
C PHE A 204 9.31 -8.67 -16.89
N ALA A 205 8.49 -8.79 -15.84
CA ALA A 205 7.86 -10.05 -15.47
C ALA A 205 6.89 -10.55 -16.55
N ARG A 206 6.06 -9.64 -17.07
CA ARG A 206 5.08 -9.93 -18.13
C ARG A 206 5.75 -10.39 -19.42
N GLU A 207 6.84 -9.72 -19.83
CA GLU A 207 7.62 -10.07 -21.02
C GLU A 207 8.23 -11.48 -20.93
N ARG A 208 8.46 -11.97 -19.71
CA ARG A 208 8.93 -13.35 -19.45
C ARG A 208 7.80 -14.38 -19.30
N GLY A 209 6.54 -13.95 -19.48
CA GLY A 209 5.37 -14.81 -19.46
C GLY A 209 4.77 -15.05 -18.07
N ALA A 210 5.21 -14.33 -17.04
CA ALA A 210 4.54 -14.38 -15.73
C ALA A 210 3.19 -13.66 -15.81
N PHE A 211 2.22 -14.12 -15.01
CA PHE A 211 0.93 -13.47 -14.90
C PHE A 211 1.03 -12.28 -13.94
N VAL A 212 0.75 -11.06 -14.40
CA VAL A 212 0.94 -9.84 -13.60
C VAL A 212 -0.39 -9.34 -13.05
N VAL A 213 -0.44 -9.15 -11.73
CA VAL A 213 -1.56 -8.58 -11.00
C VAL A 213 -1.14 -7.22 -10.44
N ALA A 214 -1.85 -6.17 -10.83
CA ALA A 214 -1.68 -4.83 -10.27
C ALA A 214 -2.66 -4.58 -9.12
N LEU A 215 -2.14 -4.15 -7.98
CA LEU A 215 -2.88 -3.61 -6.86
C LEU A 215 -2.57 -2.11 -6.80
N THR A 216 -3.54 -1.27 -7.14
CA THR A 216 -3.34 0.19 -7.28
C THR A 216 -4.62 0.96 -6.93
N ASP A 217 -4.59 2.28 -6.98
CA ASP A 217 -5.68 3.13 -6.50
C ASP A 217 -6.73 3.49 -7.56
N ASN A 218 -6.37 3.46 -8.85
CA ASN A 218 -7.30 3.77 -9.93
C ASN A 218 -6.96 3.03 -11.24
N PRO A 219 -7.92 2.88 -12.17
CA PRO A 219 -7.73 2.14 -13.43
C PRO A 219 -6.68 2.75 -14.38
N THR A 220 -6.42 4.05 -14.24
CA THR A 220 -5.49 4.81 -15.08
C THR A 220 -4.07 4.86 -14.50
N ALA A 221 -3.83 4.22 -13.36
CA ALA A 221 -2.50 4.18 -12.76
C ALA A 221 -1.51 3.48 -13.71
N PRO A 222 -0.26 3.94 -13.84
CA PRO A 222 0.71 3.38 -14.79
C PRO A 222 0.94 1.87 -14.66
N LEU A 223 0.82 1.34 -13.44
CA LEU A 223 0.94 -0.10 -13.19
C LEU A 223 -0.18 -0.92 -13.84
N ALA A 224 -1.39 -0.38 -13.95
CA ALA A 224 -2.55 -1.07 -14.52
C ALA A 224 -2.31 -1.46 -15.99
N ALA A 225 -1.62 -0.62 -16.76
CA ALA A 225 -1.29 -0.90 -18.16
C ALA A 225 -0.30 -2.07 -18.33
N ALA A 226 0.53 -2.33 -17.31
CA ALA A 226 1.51 -3.40 -17.29
C ALA A 226 0.96 -4.75 -16.80
N ALA A 227 -0.31 -4.82 -16.39
CA ALA A 227 -0.89 -5.99 -15.74
C ALA A 227 -1.89 -6.77 -16.62
N ASP A 228 -2.09 -8.04 -16.28
CA ASP A 228 -3.11 -8.92 -16.85
C ASP A 228 -4.41 -8.87 -16.02
N ALA A 229 -4.31 -8.60 -14.72
CA ALA A 229 -5.43 -8.33 -13.83
C ALA A 229 -5.15 -7.11 -12.95
N VAL A 230 -6.20 -6.35 -12.61
CA VAL A 230 -6.11 -5.14 -11.78
C VAL A 230 -7.14 -5.23 -10.67
N LEU A 231 -6.69 -5.04 -9.42
CA LEU A 231 -7.51 -4.85 -8.23
C LEU A 231 -7.30 -3.43 -7.70
N LEU A 232 -8.38 -2.78 -7.28
CA LEU A 232 -8.42 -1.34 -7.03
C LEU A 232 -8.72 -1.05 -5.56
N ALA A 233 -7.87 -0.24 -4.95
CA ALA A 233 -8.02 0.24 -3.58
C ALA A 233 -7.77 1.75 -3.54
N PRO A 234 -8.84 2.57 -3.53
CA PRO A 234 -8.73 4.02 -3.46
C PRO A 234 -7.80 4.48 -2.33
N ALA A 235 -6.94 5.46 -2.63
CA ALA A 235 -5.82 5.82 -1.77
C ALA A 235 -5.74 7.31 -1.47
N GLU A 236 -6.88 8.01 -1.49
CA GLU A 236 -6.91 9.45 -1.22
C GLU A 236 -6.45 9.74 0.21
N HIS A 237 -5.68 10.80 0.39
CA HIS A 237 -5.19 11.22 1.70
C HIS A 237 -4.98 12.74 1.72
N ARG A 238 -5.46 13.41 2.77
CA ARG A 238 -5.37 14.86 2.93
C ARG A 238 -3.96 15.42 3.14
N VAL A 239 -3.07 14.69 3.82
CA VAL A 239 -1.68 15.11 4.11
C VAL A 239 -0.61 14.28 3.36
N LEU A 240 -0.59 12.96 3.55
CA LEU A 240 0.38 12.07 2.91
C LEU A 240 0.14 11.95 1.40
N SER A 241 1.11 11.35 0.70
CA SER A 241 1.00 11.07 -0.73
C SER A 241 -0.22 10.19 -1.06
N SER A 242 -0.51 9.23 -0.18
CA SER A 242 -1.57 8.25 -0.36
C SER A 242 -1.95 7.59 0.97
N SER A 243 -3.20 7.16 1.11
CA SER A 243 -3.64 6.28 2.19
C SER A 243 -3.36 4.82 1.80
N SER A 244 -2.90 4.02 2.75
CA SER A 244 -2.73 2.57 2.56
C SER A 244 -3.90 1.75 3.11
N VAL A 245 -4.91 2.38 3.73
CA VAL A 245 -5.95 1.67 4.49
C VAL A 245 -6.78 0.71 3.61
N ALA A 246 -7.30 1.21 2.48
CA ALA A 246 -8.03 0.34 1.57
C ALA A 246 -7.13 -0.73 0.92
N MET A 247 -5.85 -0.42 0.71
CA MET A 247 -4.88 -1.37 0.16
C MET A 247 -4.56 -2.50 1.15
N VAL A 248 -4.44 -2.20 2.45
CA VAL A 248 -4.30 -3.21 3.51
C VAL A 248 -5.52 -4.11 3.53
N ALA A 249 -6.73 -3.53 3.51
CA ALA A 249 -7.96 -4.31 3.45
C ALA A 249 -8.00 -5.24 2.20
N LEU A 250 -7.58 -4.73 1.03
CA LEU A 250 -7.50 -5.54 -0.19
C LEU A 250 -6.44 -6.65 -0.10
N VAL A 251 -5.28 -6.39 0.49
CA VAL A 251 -4.25 -7.40 0.75
C VAL A 251 -4.78 -8.50 1.67
N GLU A 252 -5.46 -8.16 2.75
CA GLU A 252 -6.06 -9.11 3.67
C GLU A 252 -7.20 -9.91 3.03
N MET A 253 -8.06 -9.27 2.23
CA MET A 253 -9.11 -9.95 1.47
C MET A 253 -8.51 -10.95 0.48
N LEU A 254 -7.50 -10.53 -0.30
CA LEU A 254 -6.81 -11.42 -1.24
C LEU A 254 -6.17 -12.60 -0.53
N ALA A 255 -5.43 -12.36 0.56
CA ALA A 255 -4.82 -13.43 1.33
C ALA A 255 -5.89 -14.37 1.89
N SER A 256 -6.96 -13.85 2.49
CA SER A 256 -8.07 -14.64 3.03
C SER A 256 -8.70 -15.55 1.98
N GLU A 257 -8.95 -15.05 0.77
CA GLU A 257 -9.51 -15.86 -0.32
C GLU A 257 -8.51 -16.92 -0.83
N VAL A 258 -7.21 -16.60 -0.92
CA VAL A 258 -6.18 -17.60 -1.24
C VAL A 258 -6.13 -18.70 -0.18
N LEU A 259 -6.15 -18.34 1.11
CA LEU A 259 -6.19 -19.29 2.21
C LEU A 259 -7.42 -20.21 2.11
N LYS A 260 -8.61 -19.66 1.89
CA LYS A 260 -9.85 -20.46 1.76
C LYS A 260 -9.81 -21.45 0.59
N ALA A 261 -9.21 -21.05 -0.52
CA ALA A 261 -9.14 -21.86 -1.73
C ALA A 261 -7.93 -22.81 -1.78
N THR A 262 -6.96 -22.66 -0.86
CA THR A 262 -5.81 -23.55 -0.77
C THR A 262 -6.24 -24.96 -0.32
N PRO A 263 -5.75 -26.03 -0.95
CA PRO A 263 -6.00 -27.39 -0.49
C PRO A 263 -5.41 -27.64 0.91
N GLN A 264 -6.13 -28.38 1.76
CA GLN A 264 -5.68 -28.73 3.12
C GLN A 264 -5.35 -27.53 4.03
N THR A 265 -5.90 -26.34 3.78
CA THR A 265 -5.66 -25.12 4.58
C THR A 265 -5.81 -25.33 6.08
N GLN A 266 -6.80 -26.12 6.53
CA GLN A 266 -6.99 -26.39 7.96
C GLN A 266 -5.76 -27.09 8.58
N ALA A 267 -5.16 -28.04 7.86
CA ALA A 267 -3.97 -28.74 8.33
C ALA A 267 -2.74 -27.81 8.35
N VAL A 268 -2.57 -26.99 7.30
CA VAL A 268 -1.52 -25.97 7.24
C VAL A 268 -1.65 -24.95 8.37
N ALA A 269 -2.87 -24.43 8.61
CA ALA A 269 -3.15 -23.48 9.66
C ALA A 269 -2.94 -24.07 11.07
N ALA A 270 -3.28 -25.35 11.28
CA ALA A 270 -2.99 -26.06 12.53
C ALA A 270 -1.48 -26.22 12.76
N ALA A 271 -0.73 -26.64 11.72
CA ALA A 271 0.72 -26.79 11.80
C ALA A 271 1.42 -25.44 12.04
N LEU A 272 0.98 -24.38 11.35
CA LEU A 272 1.47 -23.03 11.58
C LEU A 272 1.20 -22.60 13.02
N SER A 273 -0.04 -22.74 13.49
CA SER A 273 -0.43 -22.41 14.87
C SER A 273 0.46 -23.11 15.90
N GLN A 274 0.71 -24.41 15.72
CA GLN A 274 1.61 -25.18 16.60
C GLN A 274 3.06 -24.68 16.55
N THR A 275 3.53 -24.28 15.36
CA THR A 275 4.90 -23.77 15.17
C THR A 275 5.10 -22.40 15.81
N VAL A 276 4.10 -21.52 15.71
CA VAL A 276 4.18 -20.16 16.30
C VAL A 276 3.81 -20.14 17.78
N LEU A 277 3.09 -21.15 18.29
CA LEU A 277 2.60 -21.21 19.68
C LEU A 277 3.66 -20.84 20.73
N PRO A 278 4.92 -21.33 20.67
CA PRO A 278 5.93 -21.01 21.67
C PRO A 278 6.35 -19.55 21.72
N TYR A 279 6.04 -18.78 20.67
CA TYR A 279 6.38 -17.36 20.54
C TYR A 279 5.20 -16.44 20.89
N LEU A 280 4.02 -17.00 21.22
CA LEU A 280 2.82 -16.23 21.54
C LEU A 280 2.59 -16.17 23.05
N ALA A 281 2.18 -15.00 23.53
CA ALA A 281 1.70 -14.85 24.90
C ALA A 281 0.24 -15.29 24.99
N PHE A 282 -0.04 -16.28 25.84
CA PHE A 282 -1.40 -16.64 26.21
C PHE A 282 -1.69 -16.14 27.62
N ASP A 283 -2.71 -15.29 27.75
CA ASP A 283 -3.23 -14.95 29.06
C ASP A 283 -4.05 -16.13 29.60
N THR A 284 -3.39 -16.99 30.36
CA THR A 284 -4.04 -18.11 31.07
C THR A 284 -4.78 -17.66 32.33
N THR A 285 -4.79 -16.36 32.66
CA THR A 285 -5.45 -15.79 33.84
C THR A 285 -6.81 -15.18 33.55
N ALA A 286 -7.18 -15.01 32.27
CA ALA A 286 -8.55 -14.72 31.87
C ALA A 286 -9.44 -15.89 32.28
N SER A 287 -10.20 -15.69 33.36
CA SER A 287 -11.14 -16.68 33.90
C SER A 287 -12.03 -17.16 32.77
N THR A 288 -12.03 -18.45 32.48
CA THR A 288 -12.95 -19.04 31.50
C THR A 288 -14.38 -18.61 31.88
N PRO A 289 -15.31 -18.38 30.94
CA PRO A 289 -16.70 -18.02 31.29
C PRO A 289 -17.31 -18.97 32.34
N ALA A 290 -16.85 -20.23 32.38
CA ALA A 290 -17.18 -21.21 33.41
C ALA A 290 -16.70 -20.84 34.84
N GLN A 291 -15.49 -20.29 35.00
CA GLN A 291 -14.96 -19.80 36.29
C GLN A 291 -15.68 -18.53 36.74
N ALA A 292 -15.97 -17.59 35.83
CA ALA A 292 -16.75 -16.39 36.14
C ALA A 292 -18.19 -16.71 36.59
N GLN A 293 -18.79 -17.79 36.06
CA GLN A 293 -20.12 -18.26 36.46
C GLN A 293 -20.09 -19.03 37.80
N ALA A 294 -19.01 -19.76 38.07
CA ALA A 294 -18.76 -20.43 39.34
C ALA A 294 -18.51 -19.43 40.49
N ASP A 295 -17.79 -18.33 40.25
CA ASP A 295 -17.56 -17.30 41.26
C ASP A 295 -18.83 -16.46 41.50
N ARG A 296 -19.59 -16.11 40.45
CA ARG A 296 -20.91 -15.47 40.63
C ARG A 296 -21.89 -16.33 41.43
N THR A 297 -21.85 -17.66 41.26
CA THR A 297 -22.71 -18.58 42.03
C THR A 297 -22.21 -18.77 43.47
N ARG A 298 -20.90 -18.68 43.73
CA ARG A 298 -20.34 -18.65 45.09
C ARG A 298 -20.69 -17.37 45.84
N ASP A 299 -20.58 -16.20 45.20
CA ASP A 299 -20.91 -14.91 45.81
C ASP A 299 -22.42 -14.76 46.09
N ASN A 300 -23.28 -15.28 45.19
CA ASN A 300 -24.72 -15.34 45.45
C ASN A 300 -25.10 -16.31 46.58
N LYS A 301 -24.35 -17.40 46.79
CA LYS A 301 -24.57 -18.29 47.94
C LYS A 301 -24.13 -17.65 49.26
N ALA A 302 -23.00 -16.95 49.27
CA ALA A 302 -22.48 -16.26 50.46
C ALA A 302 -23.42 -15.13 50.93
N SER A 303 -23.95 -14.34 49.99
CA SER A 303 -24.91 -13.26 50.28
C SER A 303 -26.28 -13.78 50.76
N ASN A 304 -26.73 -14.94 50.29
CA ASN A 304 -28.02 -15.52 50.71
C ASN A 304 -27.96 -16.22 52.08
N VAL A 305 -26.78 -16.69 52.51
CA VAL A 305 -26.56 -17.21 53.87
C VAL A 305 -26.55 -16.09 54.92
N GLY A 306 -26.06 -14.90 54.57
CA GLY A 306 -26.08 -13.72 55.44
C GLY A 306 -27.50 -13.19 55.72
N ARG A 307 -28.40 -13.21 54.72
CA ARG A 307 -29.79 -12.73 54.88
C ARG A 307 -30.70 -13.64 55.70
N ARG A 308 -30.43 -14.95 55.77
CA ARG A 308 -31.27 -15.90 56.53
C ARG A 308 -31.02 -15.90 58.06
N ARG A 309 -30.00 -15.19 58.56
CA ARG A 309 -29.73 -15.07 60.01
C ARG A 309 -30.33 -13.81 60.67
N GLY A 310 -31.06 -12.96 59.93
CA GLY A 310 -31.52 -11.65 60.41
C GLY A 310 -33.04 -11.39 60.36
N ALA A 311 -33.88 -12.40 60.59
CA ALA A 311 -35.33 -12.19 60.68
C ALA A 311 -35.98 -13.13 61.72
N ALA A 312 -35.94 -12.73 62.99
CA ALA A 312 -36.83 -13.24 64.04
C ALA A 312 -37.92 -12.19 64.31
N ALA A 313 -39.17 -12.65 64.34
CA ALA A 313 -40.41 -11.88 64.32
C ALA A 313 -40.69 -11.06 65.61
N PRO A 314 -41.52 -9.99 65.55
CA PRO A 314 -41.98 -9.25 66.72
C PRO A 314 -43.25 -9.89 67.31
N GLY A 315 -43.29 -10.08 68.63
CA GLY A 315 -44.41 -10.74 69.32
C GLY A 315 -44.69 -10.20 70.72
N ALA A 316 -45.72 -9.34 70.78
CA ALA A 316 -46.66 -9.08 71.88
C ALA A 316 -46.26 -8.21 73.12
N PRO A 317 -47.17 -7.32 73.59
CA PRO A 317 -46.95 -6.40 74.71
C PRO A 317 -47.54 -6.92 76.05
N ARG A 318 -46.98 -6.48 77.19
CA ARG A 318 -47.73 -6.49 78.46
C ARG A 318 -47.24 -5.45 79.47
N LYS A 319 -48.20 -4.99 80.25
CA LYS A 319 -48.29 -3.73 81.00
C LYS A 319 -47.55 -3.73 82.36
N SER A 320 -47.17 -2.50 82.73
CA SER A 320 -47.26 -1.85 84.05
C SER A 320 -46.54 -2.42 85.28
N ARG A 321 -45.67 -1.58 85.87
CA ARG A 321 -45.82 -1.09 87.26
C ARG A 321 -44.79 0.01 87.59
N THR A 322 -45.28 1.21 87.89
CA THR A 322 -44.70 2.13 88.90
C THR A 322 -44.87 1.51 90.30
N PRO A 323 -44.30 2.04 91.41
CA PRO A 323 -43.67 3.36 91.60
C PRO A 323 -42.34 3.38 92.40
N SER A 324 -41.60 4.48 92.28
CA SER A 324 -41.15 5.38 93.37
C SER A 324 -40.36 6.53 92.79
#